data_AF-E2SR80-F1
#
_entry.id   AF-E2SR80-F1
#
_cell.length_a   1.000
_cell.length_b   1.000
_cell.length_c   1.000
_cell.angle_alpha   90.00
_cell.angle_beta   90.00
_cell.angle_gamma   90.00
#
_symmetry.space_group_name_H-M   'P 1'
#
loop_
_entity.id
_entity.type
_entity.pdbx_description
1 polymer ?
#
loop_
_entity_poly.entity_id
_entity_poly.type
_entity_poly.pdbx_seq_one_letter_code
_entity_poly.pdbx_strand_id
1 'polypeptide(L)'
;MKRNQKGSALLWAITVIMVLMITVAAALGISYSYYNRSVQNNNRRQAYLTAKGVIQNIVEKIELDNEDYISMIPEEVNQSTPLNIQLPDNANLGTVTEAKISRVEVDKDVDIRGKLTVSITVDYAGQTDTVNADMQLGRTGDLKKWQLLKYYKGQGADVQENINIKNAKIMMSHLLPLYEAACEWKTKIYTATMPEAEQRVIDGLGKNVNGEYVWEKYNGYYSNDYMRYFLFYGIYESKLPQFKNSAATHLPEKLKNKTFYMKTYCTKGKYTKLIYANTESTMKSGDWRAYLIFDTDTGHWYDVTDSAGNSYNGMTNFDDTSSDATAMEIKKLEEFKKTYFIPERMVD
;
A
#
# COMPACT_ATOMS: atom_id res chain seq x y z
N MET A 1 -5.29 -74.82 21.70
CA MET A 1 -4.84 -74.16 20.45
C MET A 1 -4.35 -72.74 20.77
N LYS A 2 -3.06 -72.43 20.59
CA LYS A 2 -2.53 -71.06 20.76
C LYS A 2 -3.06 -70.19 19.60
N ARG A 3 -3.84 -69.14 19.92
CA ARG A 3 -4.35 -68.16 18.95
C ARG A 3 -3.16 -67.47 18.26
N ASN A 4 -3.05 -67.59 16.94
CA ASN A 4 -1.98 -67.01 16.14
C ASN A 4 -2.14 -65.48 16.05
N GLN A 5 -1.52 -64.73 16.96
CA GLN A 5 -1.54 -63.25 16.97
C GLN A 5 -0.55 -62.60 15.98
N LYS A 6 0.18 -63.38 15.17
CA LYS A 6 1.21 -62.86 14.25
C LYS A 6 0.65 -61.95 13.14
N GLY A 7 -0.61 -62.13 12.74
CA GLY A 7 -1.26 -61.27 11.75
C GLY A 7 -1.59 -59.86 12.25
N SER A 8 -1.85 -59.69 13.55
CA SER A 8 -2.18 -58.40 14.16
C SER A 8 -0.93 -57.51 14.30
N ALA A 9 0.20 -58.10 14.67
CA ALA A 9 1.47 -57.38 14.82
C ALA A 9 2.00 -56.84 13.47
N LEU A 10 1.85 -57.61 12.39
CA LEU A 10 2.24 -57.17 11.05
C LEU A 10 1.39 -55.98 10.57
N LEU A 11 0.07 -56.05 10.76
CA LEU A 11 -0.86 -54.99 10.37
C LEU A 11 -0.58 -53.68 11.15
N TRP A 12 -0.28 -53.82 12.45
CA TRP A 12 0.14 -52.71 13.30
C TRP A 12 1.44 -52.07 12.83
N ALA A 13 2.46 -52.88 12.53
CA ALA A 13 3.74 -52.37 12.02
C ALA A 13 3.57 -51.59 10.70
N ILE A 14 2.76 -52.11 9.77
CA ILE A 14 2.47 -51.43 8.49
C ILE A 14 1.75 -50.10 8.73
N THR A 15 0.77 -50.08 9.64
CA THR A 15 0.02 -48.86 9.98
C THR A 15 0.94 -47.79 10.57
N VAL A 16 1.84 -48.17 11.49
CA VAL A 16 2.83 -47.26 12.08
C VAL A 16 3.78 -46.71 11.02
N ILE A 17 4.29 -47.55 10.12
CA ILE A 17 5.18 -47.12 9.03
C ILE A 17 4.46 -46.14 8.09
N MET A 18 3.19 -46.39 7.75
CA MET A 18 2.41 -45.48 6.89
C MET A 18 2.23 -44.11 7.55
N VAL A 19 1.84 -44.08 8.84
CA VAL A 19 1.69 -42.82 9.58
C VAL A 19 3.03 -42.08 9.67
N LEU A 20 4.14 -42.82 9.87
CA LEU A 20 5.49 -42.25 9.92
C LEU A 20 5.92 -41.69 8.56
N MET A 21 5.62 -42.37 7.44
CA MET A 21 5.92 -41.85 6.11
C MET A 21 5.11 -40.59 5.77
N ILE A 22 3.83 -40.54 6.14
CA ILE A 22 2.98 -39.36 5.94
C ILE A 22 3.53 -38.17 6.73
N THR A 23 3.92 -38.37 7.98
CA THR A 23 4.47 -37.30 8.83
C THR A 23 5.83 -36.81 8.32
N VAL A 24 6.73 -37.71 7.89
CA VAL A 24 8.01 -37.34 7.28
C VAL A 24 7.81 -36.58 5.96
N ALA A 25 6.90 -37.02 5.10
CA ALA A 25 6.59 -36.33 3.85
C ALA A 25 6.03 -34.92 4.10
N ALA A 26 5.14 -34.76 5.08
CA ALA A 26 4.61 -33.46 5.46
C ALA A 26 5.71 -32.53 6.03
N ALA A 27 6.58 -33.05 6.90
CA ALA A 27 7.69 -32.29 7.48
C ALA A 27 8.71 -31.83 6.42
N LEU A 28 9.03 -32.71 5.46
CA LEU A 28 9.91 -32.39 4.33
C LEU A 28 9.26 -31.36 3.39
N GLY A 29 7.97 -31.48 3.09
CA GLY A 29 7.25 -30.51 2.26
C GLY A 29 7.26 -29.10 2.85
N ILE A 30 7.03 -29.00 4.17
CA ILE A 30 7.11 -27.73 4.90
C ILE A 30 8.55 -27.20 4.90
N SER A 31 9.53 -28.04 5.21
CA SER A 31 10.95 -27.65 5.26
C SER A 31 11.48 -27.17 3.91
N TYR A 32 11.10 -27.85 2.83
CA TYR A 32 11.47 -27.48 1.47
C TYR A 32 10.87 -26.13 1.06
N SER A 33 9.61 -25.87 1.44
CA SER A 33 8.96 -24.57 1.22
C SER A 33 9.70 -23.44 1.96
N TYR A 34 10.06 -23.65 3.23
CA TYR A 34 10.85 -22.68 4.00
C TYR A 34 12.24 -22.46 3.40
N TYR A 35 12.91 -23.54 2.99
CA TYR A 35 14.22 -23.46 2.35
C TYR A 35 14.17 -22.61 1.07
N ASN A 36 13.22 -22.89 0.17
CA ASN A 36 13.08 -22.12 -1.08
C ASN A 36 12.77 -20.65 -0.83
N ARG A 37 11.88 -20.33 0.12
CA ARG A 37 11.61 -18.95 0.53
C ARG A 37 12.85 -18.25 1.09
N SER A 38 13.63 -18.97 1.90
CA SER A 38 14.87 -18.45 2.46
C SER A 38 15.91 -18.15 1.38
N VAL A 39 16.11 -19.07 0.44
CA VAL A 39 17.03 -18.89 -0.69
C VAL A 39 16.59 -17.72 -1.58
N GLN A 40 15.30 -17.64 -1.93
CA GLN A 40 14.76 -16.53 -2.71
C GLN A 40 14.93 -15.19 -2.00
N ASN A 41 14.66 -15.12 -0.69
CA ASN A 41 14.86 -13.90 0.10
C ASN A 41 16.33 -13.50 0.17
N ASN A 42 17.24 -14.46 0.31
CA ASN A 42 18.68 -14.19 0.32
C ASN A 42 19.15 -13.68 -1.05
N ASN A 43 18.70 -14.30 -2.14
CA ASN A 43 19.02 -13.88 -3.50
C ASN A 43 18.49 -12.47 -3.79
N ARG A 44 17.25 -12.17 -3.39
CA ARG A 44 16.67 -10.82 -3.49
C ARG A 44 17.44 -9.80 -2.66
N ARG A 45 17.88 -10.17 -1.45
CA ARG A 45 18.73 -9.31 -0.61
C ARG A 45 20.06 -9.02 -1.30
N GLN A 46 20.65 -10.00 -1.98
CA GLN A 46 21.88 -9.81 -2.74
C GLN A 46 21.67 -8.84 -3.90
N ALA A 47 20.60 -9.01 -4.70
CA ALA A 47 20.24 -8.07 -5.76
C ALA A 47 20.10 -6.64 -5.24
N TYR A 48 19.41 -6.45 -4.10
CA TYR A 48 19.30 -5.14 -3.45
C TYR A 48 20.64 -4.55 -3.03
N LEU A 49 21.52 -5.34 -2.40
CA LEU A 49 22.81 -4.86 -1.93
C LEU A 49 23.72 -4.46 -3.10
N THR A 50 23.72 -5.24 -4.18
CA THR A 50 24.44 -4.91 -5.41
C THR A 50 23.89 -3.61 -6.02
N ALA A 51 22.57 -3.51 -6.23
CA ALA A 51 21.95 -2.30 -6.76
C ALA A 51 22.25 -1.07 -5.90
N LYS A 52 22.22 -1.21 -4.57
CA LYS A 52 22.58 -0.16 -3.62
C LYS A 52 24.05 0.26 -3.73
N GLY A 53 24.97 -0.68 -3.86
CA GLY A 53 26.39 -0.36 -4.02
C GLY A 53 26.67 0.41 -5.31
N VAL A 54 26.05 -0.03 -6.42
CA VAL A 54 26.17 0.64 -7.73
C VAL A 54 25.61 2.06 -7.68
N ILE A 55 24.39 2.23 -7.17
CA ILE A 55 23.77 3.57 -7.13
C ILE A 55 24.51 4.52 -6.19
N GLN A 56 25.03 4.03 -5.06
CA GLN A 56 25.84 4.85 -4.16
C GLN A 56 27.09 5.39 -4.85
N ASN A 57 27.76 4.56 -5.67
CA ASN A 57 28.91 5.00 -6.44
C ASN A 57 28.55 6.07 -7.47
N ILE A 58 27.44 5.90 -8.21
CA ILE A 58 26.97 6.88 -9.19
C ILE A 58 26.62 8.21 -8.53
N VAL A 59 25.83 8.15 -7.45
CA VAL A 59 25.45 9.34 -6.67
C VAL A 59 26.69 10.07 -6.16
N GLU A 60 27.65 9.35 -5.57
CA GLU A 60 28.89 9.95 -5.08
C GLU A 60 29.66 10.64 -6.22
N LYS A 61 29.75 10.03 -7.40
CA LYS A 61 30.40 10.67 -8.56
C LYS A 61 29.68 11.93 -9.03
N ILE A 62 28.35 11.95 -8.97
CA ILE A 62 27.53 13.14 -9.29
C ILE A 62 27.72 14.24 -8.22
N GLU A 63 27.73 13.91 -6.92
CA GLU A 63 27.95 14.88 -5.84
C GLU A 63 29.37 15.49 -5.87
N LEU A 64 30.36 14.72 -6.37
CA LEU A 64 31.73 15.17 -6.57
C LEU A 64 31.94 15.98 -7.87
N ASP A 65 30.88 16.28 -8.62
CA ASP A 65 30.91 16.96 -9.94
C ASP A 65 31.86 16.26 -10.95
N ASN A 66 31.84 14.93 -11.00
CA ASN A 66 32.60 14.22 -12.03
C ASN A 66 32.02 14.50 -13.42
N GLU A 67 32.83 15.04 -14.33
CA GLU A 67 32.41 15.49 -15.67
C GLU A 67 31.69 14.41 -16.48
N ASP A 68 32.17 13.16 -16.42
CA ASP A 68 31.59 12.04 -17.18
C ASP A 68 30.14 11.76 -16.72
N TYR A 69 29.89 11.71 -15.41
CA TYR A 69 28.56 11.43 -14.87
C TYR A 69 27.60 12.63 -14.98
N ILE A 70 28.13 13.84 -14.85
CA ILE A 70 27.32 15.07 -15.03
C ILE A 70 26.85 15.19 -16.48
N SER A 71 27.70 14.84 -17.46
CA SER A 71 27.34 14.86 -18.89
C SER A 71 26.22 13.88 -19.26
N MET A 72 25.99 12.85 -18.44
CA MET A 72 24.93 11.86 -18.66
C MET A 72 23.56 12.32 -18.14
N ILE A 73 23.48 13.41 -17.39
CA ILE A 73 22.22 13.97 -16.90
C ILE A 73 21.47 14.60 -18.09
N PRO A 74 20.23 14.16 -18.40
CA PRO A 74 19.45 14.74 -19.50
C PRO A 74 19.27 16.26 -19.36
N GLU A 75 19.35 16.99 -20.47
CA GLU A 75 19.11 18.43 -20.48
C GLU A 75 17.62 18.75 -20.29
N GLU A 76 16.74 17.96 -20.91
CA GLU A 76 15.29 18.14 -20.84
C GLU A 76 14.69 17.42 -19.63
N VAL A 77 13.66 18.04 -19.07
CA VAL A 77 12.83 17.47 -18.01
C VAL A 77 12.03 16.28 -18.56
N ASN A 78 11.84 15.25 -17.73
CA ASN A 78 11.16 13.98 -18.06
C ASN A 78 11.86 13.11 -19.11
N GLN A 79 13.13 13.39 -19.41
CA GLN A 79 13.97 12.49 -20.18
C GLN A 79 14.84 11.61 -19.27
N SER A 80 15.29 10.47 -19.82
CA SER A 80 16.17 9.52 -19.16
C SER A 80 17.33 9.13 -20.06
N THR A 81 18.54 9.11 -19.50
CA THR A 81 19.72 8.55 -20.16
C THR A 81 19.99 7.16 -19.60
N PRO A 82 20.02 6.10 -20.42
CA PRO A 82 20.43 4.78 -19.97
C PRO A 82 21.93 4.74 -19.66
N LEU A 83 22.31 4.04 -18.60
CA LEU A 83 23.69 3.80 -18.21
C LEU A 83 24.07 2.35 -18.51
N ASN A 84 25.22 2.14 -19.13
CA ASN A 84 25.76 0.81 -19.34
C ASN A 84 26.75 0.47 -18.21
N ILE A 85 26.35 -0.40 -17.29
CA ILE A 85 27.14 -0.77 -16.11
C ILE A 85 27.46 -2.25 -16.19
N GLN A 86 28.75 -2.55 -16.28
CA GLN A 86 29.25 -3.92 -16.23
C GLN A 86 29.89 -4.18 -14.86
N LEU A 87 29.39 -5.21 -14.17
CA LEU A 87 29.95 -5.67 -12.91
C LEU A 87 31.08 -6.68 -13.19
N PRO A 88 32.08 -6.80 -12.31
CA PRO A 88 33.13 -7.80 -12.46
C PRO A 88 32.55 -9.23 -12.43
N ASP A 89 32.79 -10.01 -13.49
CA ASP A 89 32.29 -11.39 -13.63
C ASP A 89 32.76 -12.32 -12.49
N ASN A 90 33.92 -12.03 -11.91
CA ASN A 90 34.53 -12.84 -10.84
C ASN A 90 33.88 -12.65 -9.46
N ALA A 91 33.04 -11.62 -9.28
CA ALA A 91 32.52 -11.24 -7.98
C ALA A 91 31.15 -11.88 -7.65
N ASN A 92 30.53 -12.58 -8.61
CA ASN A 92 29.19 -13.18 -8.48
C ASN A 92 28.18 -12.23 -7.82
N LEU A 93 28.08 -11.00 -8.35
CA LEU A 93 27.25 -9.93 -7.78
C LEU A 93 25.88 -9.79 -8.45
N GLY A 94 25.63 -10.58 -9.51
CA GLY A 94 24.46 -10.46 -10.37
C GLY A 94 24.75 -9.60 -11.60
N THR A 95 23.71 -9.30 -12.37
CA THR A 95 23.79 -8.49 -13.59
C THR A 95 22.92 -7.25 -13.45
N VAL A 96 23.44 -6.08 -13.82
CA VAL A 96 22.63 -4.87 -13.94
C VAL A 96 21.77 -5.01 -15.18
N THR A 97 20.46 -5.08 -15.01
CA THR A 97 19.50 -5.25 -16.11
C THR A 97 18.97 -3.91 -16.61
N GLU A 98 18.89 -2.92 -15.73
CA GLU A 98 18.50 -1.56 -16.06
C GLU A 98 19.30 -0.58 -15.19
N ALA A 99 19.82 0.47 -15.82
CA ALA A 99 20.40 1.59 -15.10
C ALA A 99 20.11 2.87 -15.88
N LYS A 100 19.63 3.92 -15.20
CA LYS A 100 19.28 5.18 -15.85
C LYS A 100 19.38 6.39 -14.92
N ILE A 101 19.60 7.55 -15.51
CA ILE A 101 19.49 8.86 -14.87
C ILE A 101 18.33 9.60 -15.54
N SER A 102 17.35 10.00 -14.75
CA SER A 102 16.18 10.74 -15.21
C SER A 102 16.19 12.16 -14.65
N ARG A 103 15.85 13.15 -15.47
CA ARG A 103 15.60 14.51 -14.99
C ARG A 103 14.12 14.67 -14.68
N VAL A 104 13.80 15.16 -13.49
CA VAL A 104 12.42 15.24 -12.98
C VAL A 104 11.96 16.69 -12.94
N GLU A 105 10.68 16.91 -13.17
CA GLU A 105 10.08 18.24 -13.06
C GLU A 105 10.21 18.80 -11.65
N VAL A 106 10.56 20.08 -11.57
CA VAL A 106 10.62 20.84 -10.33
C VAL A 106 9.32 21.61 -10.18
N ASP A 107 8.72 21.52 -8.99
CA ASP A 107 7.60 22.38 -8.63
C ASP A 107 8.04 23.86 -8.62
N LYS A 108 7.35 24.69 -9.40
CA LYS A 108 7.68 26.11 -9.58
C LYS A 108 7.61 26.92 -8.28
N ASP A 109 6.91 26.41 -7.28
CA ASP A 109 6.77 27.05 -5.96
C ASP A 109 7.92 26.67 -5.00
N VAL A 110 8.84 25.80 -5.42
CA VAL A 110 10.00 25.36 -4.63
C VAL A 110 11.27 25.98 -5.21
N ASP A 111 12.01 26.74 -4.41
CA ASP A 111 13.30 27.35 -4.79
C ASP A 111 14.39 26.27 -4.97
N ILE A 112 14.31 25.42 -5.99
CA ILE A 112 15.33 24.42 -6.36
C ILE A 112 15.60 24.53 -7.86
N ARG A 113 16.85 24.34 -8.29
CA ARG A 113 17.25 24.54 -9.68
C ARG A 113 17.04 23.30 -10.57
N GLY A 114 16.89 22.13 -9.96
CA GLY A 114 16.74 20.88 -10.66
C GLY A 114 16.53 19.71 -9.72
N LYS A 115 15.87 18.67 -10.22
CA LYS A 115 15.71 17.38 -9.57
C LYS A 115 16.08 16.28 -10.55
N LEU A 116 16.75 15.25 -10.06
CA LEU A 116 17.05 14.05 -10.84
C LEU A 116 16.80 12.79 -10.01
N THR A 117 16.57 11.69 -10.72
CA THR A 117 16.43 10.35 -10.15
C THR A 117 17.41 9.42 -10.84
N VAL A 118 18.26 8.75 -10.07
CA VAL A 118 19.05 7.61 -10.56
C VAL A 118 18.30 6.33 -10.21
N SER A 119 18.22 5.38 -11.13
CA SER A 119 17.53 4.10 -10.92
C SER A 119 18.40 2.94 -11.41
N ILE A 120 18.59 1.93 -10.56
CA ILE A 120 19.41 0.74 -10.84
C ILE A 120 18.62 -0.52 -10.50
N THR A 121 18.46 -1.40 -11.48
CA THR A 121 17.86 -2.73 -11.34
C THR A 121 18.93 -3.80 -11.54
N VAL A 122 19.00 -4.75 -10.61
CA VAL A 122 19.93 -5.88 -10.66
C VAL A 122 19.14 -7.18 -10.61
N ASP A 123 19.49 -8.14 -11.47
CA ASP A 123 19.10 -9.54 -11.36
C ASP A 123 20.20 -10.36 -10.67
N TYR A 124 19.82 -11.12 -9.66
CA TYR A 124 20.70 -12.09 -9.02
C TYR A 124 19.98 -13.43 -8.88
N ALA A 125 20.45 -14.43 -9.62
CA ALA A 125 19.90 -15.78 -9.64
C ALA A 125 18.37 -15.82 -9.88
N GLY A 126 17.89 -15.00 -10.84
CA GLY A 126 16.48 -14.91 -11.23
C GLY A 126 15.59 -14.14 -10.24
N GLN A 127 16.18 -13.36 -9.33
CA GLN A 127 15.49 -12.42 -8.45
C GLN A 127 15.97 -11.01 -8.76
N THR A 128 15.03 -10.12 -9.07
CA THR A 128 15.32 -8.72 -9.36
C THR A 128 15.02 -7.81 -8.18
N ASP A 129 15.83 -6.78 -7.99
CA ASP A 129 15.51 -5.67 -7.09
C ASP A 129 15.96 -4.34 -7.73
N THR A 130 15.26 -3.26 -7.38
CA THR A 130 15.53 -1.92 -7.92
C THR A 130 15.73 -0.92 -6.79
N VAL A 131 16.77 -0.12 -6.91
CA VAL A 131 17.10 0.95 -5.96
C VAL A 131 17.18 2.26 -6.70
N ASN A 132 16.66 3.30 -6.07
CA ASN A 132 16.62 4.64 -6.63
C ASN A 132 17.20 5.66 -5.67
N ALA A 133 17.67 6.76 -6.24
CA ALA A 133 18.20 7.90 -5.53
C ALA A 133 17.64 9.18 -6.13
N ASP A 134 16.92 9.95 -5.32
CA ASP A 134 16.50 11.30 -5.69
C ASP A 134 17.63 12.26 -5.32
N MET A 135 18.02 13.15 -6.23
CA MET A 135 18.98 14.22 -5.98
C MET A 135 18.39 15.57 -6.39
N GLN A 136 18.87 16.64 -5.77
CA GLN A 136 18.48 18.02 -6.07
C GLN A 136 19.71 18.88 -6.38
N LEU A 137 19.52 19.84 -7.26
CA LEU A 137 20.49 20.91 -7.49
C LEU A 137 20.15 22.08 -6.56
N GLY A 138 21.14 22.53 -5.78
CA GLY A 138 20.97 23.48 -4.67
C GLY A 138 20.18 24.77 -4.97
N ARG A 139 19.68 25.41 -3.90
CA ARG A 139 18.97 26.69 -3.94
C ARG A 139 19.94 27.84 -4.28
N THR A 140 19.41 28.96 -4.75
CA THR A 140 20.22 30.13 -5.14
C THR A 140 21.28 30.52 -4.08
N GLY A 141 22.57 30.49 -4.47
CA GLY A 141 23.75 30.68 -3.61
C GLY A 141 24.98 29.92 -4.14
N ASP A 142 26.08 29.84 -3.36
CA ASP A 142 27.35 29.17 -3.75
C ASP A 142 27.27 27.64 -3.87
N LEU A 143 26.15 27.01 -3.48
CA LEU A 143 25.89 25.59 -3.65
C LEU A 143 25.45 25.29 -5.10
N LYS A 144 26.45 25.14 -5.98
CA LYS A 144 26.28 24.80 -7.41
C LYS A 144 26.19 23.29 -7.71
N LYS A 145 26.16 22.43 -6.69
CA LYS A 145 26.34 20.98 -6.84
C LYS A 145 25.04 20.20 -6.62
N TRP A 146 24.96 19.03 -7.25
CA TRP A 146 23.90 18.06 -6.98
C TRP A 146 24.09 17.43 -5.60
N GLN A 147 23.00 17.21 -4.88
CA GLN A 147 22.99 16.63 -3.54
C GLN A 147 21.93 15.54 -3.42
N LEU A 148 22.30 14.42 -2.81
CA LEU A 148 21.38 13.34 -2.48
C LEU A 148 20.30 13.81 -1.51
N LEU A 149 19.05 13.45 -1.82
CA LEU A 149 17.90 13.60 -0.93
C LEU A 149 17.60 12.32 -0.17
N LYS A 150 17.46 11.21 -0.91
CA LYS A 150 17.06 9.92 -0.32
C LYS A 150 17.39 8.76 -1.26
N TYR A 151 17.61 7.59 -0.66
CA TYR A 151 17.54 6.30 -1.34
C TYR A 151 16.22 5.62 -1.02
N TYR A 152 15.67 4.84 -1.96
CA TYR A 152 14.51 3.99 -1.72
C TYR A 152 14.48 2.77 -2.64
N LYS A 153 13.74 1.75 -2.22
CA LYS A 153 13.54 0.51 -2.99
C LYS A 153 12.29 0.61 -3.87
N GLY A 154 12.27 -0.10 -4.98
CA GLY A 154 11.14 -0.14 -5.93
C GLY A 154 11.50 0.54 -7.24
N GLN A 155 10.53 0.82 -8.11
CA GLN A 155 10.79 1.54 -9.37
C GLN A 155 11.12 3.02 -9.10
N GLY A 156 12.10 3.56 -9.83
CA GLY A 156 12.55 4.96 -9.71
C GLY A 156 11.50 5.98 -10.08
N ALA A 157 11.56 7.13 -9.43
CA ALA A 157 10.75 8.31 -9.69
C ALA A 157 11.12 8.82 -11.10
N ASP A 158 10.21 8.89 -12.06
CA ASP A 158 8.77 9.00 -11.94
C ASP A 158 8.00 7.71 -12.32
N VAL A 159 7.53 6.99 -11.31
CA VAL A 159 6.09 7.01 -11.08
C VAL A 159 5.94 7.82 -9.80
N GLN A 160 5.52 9.09 -9.91
CA GLN A 160 4.91 9.77 -8.76
C GLN A 160 3.94 8.76 -8.16
N GLU A 161 4.18 8.26 -6.94
CA GLU A 161 3.29 7.27 -6.31
C GLU A 161 1.88 7.73 -6.60
N ASN A 162 1.15 6.89 -7.34
CA ASN A 162 -0.13 7.28 -7.92
C ASN A 162 -0.89 8.06 -6.86
N ILE A 163 -1.24 9.32 -7.16
CA ILE A 163 -1.76 10.23 -6.15
C ILE A 163 -2.98 9.63 -5.42
N ASN A 164 -3.72 8.74 -6.09
CA ASN A 164 -4.82 7.98 -5.51
C ASN A 164 -4.34 6.93 -4.50
N ILE A 165 -3.27 6.19 -4.80
CA ILE A 165 -2.62 5.25 -3.86
C ILE A 165 -2.06 6.00 -2.65
N LYS A 166 -1.33 7.10 -2.88
CA LYS A 166 -0.78 7.95 -1.82
C LYS A 166 -1.88 8.45 -0.88
N ASN A 167 -2.94 9.02 -1.44
CA ASN A 167 -4.08 9.52 -0.67
C ASN A 167 -4.78 8.40 0.11
N ALA A 168 -4.84 7.18 -0.44
CA ALA A 168 -5.43 6.04 0.25
C ALA A 168 -4.59 5.65 1.46
N LYS A 169 -3.27 5.54 1.31
CA LYS A 169 -2.36 5.23 2.41
C LYS A 169 -2.43 6.27 3.53
N ILE A 170 -2.47 7.56 3.17
CA ILE A 170 -2.65 8.66 4.15
C ILE A 170 -3.98 8.49 4.89
N MET A 171 -5.07 8.26 4.18
CA MET A 171 -6.38 8.05 4.80
C MET A 171 -6.40 6.83 5.72
N MET A 172 -5.75 5.73 5.34
CA MET A 172 -5.62 4.55 6.19
C MET A 172 -4.81 4.85 7.45
N SER A 173 -3.73 5.63 7.35
CA SER A 173 -2.88 6.01 8.49
C SER A 173 -3.63 6.80 9.56
N HIS A 174 -4.66 7.56 9.19
CA HIS A 174 -5.54 8.24 10.13
C HIS A 174 -6.66 7.33 10.65
N LEU A 175 -7.16 6.43 9.81
CA LEU A 175 -8.24 5.51 10.17
C LEU A 175 -7.79 4.44 11.17
N LEU A 176 -6.62 3.83 10.95
CA LEU A 176 -6.18 2.66 11.70
C LEU A 176 -6.08 2.91 13.22
N PRO A 177 -5.38 3.97 13.69
CA PRO A 177 -5.24 4.22 15.12
C PRO A 177 -6.57 4.60 15.77
N LEU A 178 -7.41 5.37 15.05
CA LEU A 178 -8.75 5.74 15.50
C LEU A 178 -9.66 4.49 15.66
N TYR A 179 -9.58 3.59 14.69
CA TYR A 179 -10.29 2.33 14.69
C TYR A 179 -9.85 1.41 15.83
N GLU A 180 -8.54 1.25 16.02
CA GLU A 180 -7.97 0.43 17.10
C GLU A 180 -8.41 0.97 18.46
N ALA A 181 -8.34 2.29 18.65
CA ALA A 181 -8.88 2.95 19.84
C ALA A 181 -10.39 2.69 20.02
N ALA A 182 -11.18 2.75 18.94
CA ALA A 182 -12.61 2.47 19.01
C ALA A 182 -12.92 1.00 19.34
N CYS A 183 -12.12 0.06 18.85
CA CYS A 183 -12.26 -1.36 19.17
C CYS A 183 -12.07 -1.62 20.67
N GLU A 184 -11.17 -0.87 21.31
CA GLU A 184 -10.85 -0.93 22.74
C GLU A 184 -11.67 0.04 23.63
N TRP A 185 -12.66 0.75 23.08
CA TRP A 185 -13.45 1.75 23.81
C TRP A 185 -12.62 2.95 24.33
N LYS A 186 -11.54 3.28 23.62
CA LYS A 186 -10.57 4.36 23.92
C LYS A 186 -10.63 5.53 22.94
N THR A 187 -11.66 5.63 22.10
CA THR A 187 -11.80 6.72 21.11
C THR A 187 -11.65 8.11 21.73
N LYS A 188 -12.24 8.35 22.90
CA LYS A 188 -12.14 9.63 23.62
C LYS A 188 -10.71 9.97 24.03
N ILE A 189 -9.94 8.96 24.45
CA ILE A 189 -8.53 9.14 24.84
C ILE A 189 -7.71 9.48 23.59
N TYR A 190 -7.92 8.75 22.50
CA TYR A 190 -7.21 8.98 21.24
C TYR A 190 -7.51 10.37 20.67
N THR A 191 -8.78 10.74 20.58
CA THR A 191 -9.19 12.04 20.00
C THR A 191 -8.73 13.23 20.84
N ALA A 192 -8.65 13.08 22.17
CA ALA A 192 -8.05 14.09 23.06
C ALA A 192 -6.55 14.34 22.81
N THR A 193 -5.83 13.43 22.13
CA THR A 193 -4.45 13.69 21.68
C THR A 193 -4.38 14.66 20.49
N MET A 194 -5.52 14.98 19.88
CA MET A 194 -5.66 15.84 18.71
C MET A 194 -6.72 16.93 18.97
N PRO A 195 -6.49 17.86 19.93
CA PRO A 195 -7.52 18.79 20.42
C PRO A 195 -8.07 19.71 19.33
N GLU A 196 -7.24 20.14 18.38
CA GLU A 196 -7.70 20.98 17.26
C GLU A 196 -8.64 20.22 16.31
N ALA A 197 -8.32 18.95 16.02
CA ALA A 197 -9.18 18.11 15.20
C ALA A 197 -10.49 17.80 15.91
N GLU A 198 -10.44 17.54 17.23
CA GLU A 198 -11.62 17.35 18.05
C GLU A 198 -12.54 18.59 18.04
N GLN A 199 -11.97 19.79 18.22
CA GLN A 199 -12.73 21.03 18.18
C GLN A 199 -13.42 21.24 16.83
N ARG A 200 -12.73 20.99 15.71
CA ARG A 200 -13.34 21.07 14.37
C ARG A 200 -14.53 20.13 14.21
N VAL A 201 -14.51 18.96 14.85
CA VAL A 201 -15.63 18.00 14.82
C VAL A 201 -16.81 18.49 15.65
N ILE A 202 -16.54 19.07 16.83
CA ILE A 202 -17.56 19.68 17.68
C ILE A 202 -18.28 20.81 16.90
N ASP A 203 -17.52 21.67 16.24
CA ASP A 203 -18.05 22.78 15.46
C ASP A 203 -18.81 22.29 14.22
N GLY A 204 -18.28 21.27 13.53
CA GLY A 204 -18.87 20.71 12.31
C GLY A 204 -20.16 19.94 12.54
N LEU A 205 -20.28 19.20 13.65
CA LEU A 205 -21.51 18.47 14.01
C LEU A 205 -22.54 19.35 14.74
N GLY A 206 -22.08 20.34 15.48
CA GLY A 206 -22.93 21.25 16.24
C GLY A 206 -23.71 20.56 17.36
N LYS A 207 -24.85 21.18 17.70
CA LYS A 207 -25.73 20.77 18.81
C LYS A 207 -26.95 20.00 18.32
N ASN A 208 -27.39 19.04 19.11
CA ASN A 208 -28.67 18.35 18.91
C ASN A 208 -29.86 19.26 19.28
N VAL A 209 -31.08 18.75 19.09
CA VAL A 209 -32.33 19.49 19.41
C VAL A 209 -32.48 19.89 20.88
N ASN A 210 -31.71 19.27 21.78
CA ASN A 210 -31.69 19.57 23.21
C ASN A 210 -30.57 20.55 23.58
N GLY A 211 -29.81 21.07 22.61
CA GLY A 211 -28.71 22.01 22.84
C GLY A 211 -27.39 21.38 23.29
N GLU A 212 -27.27 20.04 23.27
CA GLU A 212 -26.05 19.32 23.63
C GLU A 212 -25.18 19.06 22.39
N TYR A 213 -23.86 19.13 22.52
CA TYR A 213 -22.97 18.82 21.40
C TYR A 213 -23.08 17.35 21.00
N VAL A 214 -23.32 17.11 19.70
CA VAL A 214 -23.51 15.76 19.16
C VAL A 214 -22.25 14.91 19.38
N TRP A 215 -21.06 15.52 19.23
CA TRP A 215 -19.78 14.84 19.42
C TRP A 215 -19.62 14.29 20.84
N GLU A 216 -19.89 15.09 21.87
CA GLU A 216 -19.66 14.73 23.28
C GLU A 216 -20.52 13.56 23.75
N LYS A 217 -21.69 13.37 23.13
CA LYS A 217 -22.58 12.25 23.45
C LYS A 217 -22.05 10.90 22.98
N TYR A 218 -21.22 10.88 21.93
CA TYR A 218 -20.89 9.65 21.22
C TYR A 218 -19.39 9.40 21.00
N ASN A 219 -18.50 10.32 21.39
CA ASN A 219 -17.04 10.24 21.20
C ASN A 219 -16.31 9.11 21.97
N GLY A 220 -17.03 8.17 22.58
CA GLY A 220 -16.47 6.99 23.27
C GLY A 220 -16.87 5.64 22.70
N TYR A 221 -17.74 5.60 21.68
CA TYR A 221 -18.31 4.35 21.16
C TYR A 221 -17.66 3.93 19.84
N TYR A 222 -17.64 2.63 19.59
CA TYR A 222 -17.35 2.11 18.26
C TYR A 222 -18.48 2.47 17.29
N SER A 223 -18.18 3.25 16.26
CA SER A 223 -19.13 3.61 15.21
C SER A 223 -18.41 4.06 13.95
N ASN A 224 -18.76 3.44 12.83
CA ASN A 224 -18.30 3.85 11.51
C ASN A 224 -18.58 5.33 11.24
N ASP A 225 -19.79 5.80 11.56
CA ASP A 225 -20.20 7.17 11.27
C ASP A 225 -19.42 8.19 12.10
N TYR A 226 -19.17 7.91 13.38
CA TYR A 226 -18.39 8.82 14.23
C TYR A 226 -16.92 8.87 13.83
N MET A 227 -16.33 7.73 13.46
CA MET A 227 -14.98 7.71 12.92
C MET A 227 -14.88 8.52 11.62
N ARG A 228 -15.87 8.40 10.74
CA ARG A 228 -15.97 9.20 9.52
C ARG A 228 -16.14 10.70 9.81
N TYR A 229 -16.93 11.09 10.81
CA TYR A 229 -17.04 12.50 11.21
C TYR A 229 -15.72 13.06 11.73
N PHE A 230 -14.98 12.29 12.53
CA PHE A 230 -13.66 12.68 12.99
C PHE A 230 -12.69 12.91 11.83
N LEU A 231 -12.67 11.98 10.87
CA LEU A 231 -11.85 12.14 9.67
C LEU A 231 -12.31 13.33 8.83
N PHE A 232 -13.61 13.47 8.57
CA PHE A 232 -14.15 14.49 7.68
C PHE A 232 -13.98 15.90 8.23
N TYR A 233 -14.43 16.18 9.45
CA TYR A 233 -14.34 17.52 10.05
C TYR A 233 -12.97 17.77 10.68
N GLY A 234 -12.44 16.78 11.40
CA GLY A 234 -11.21 16.93 12.19
C GLY A 234 -9.94 16.88 11.34
N ILE A 235 -9.78 15.85 10.51
CA ILE A 235 -8.55 15.64 9.72
C ILE A 235 -8.61 16.35 8.37
N TYR A 236 -9.74 16.26 7.67
CA TYR A 236 -9.89 16.75 6.30
C TYR A 236 -10.60 18.10 6.20
N GLU A 237 -10.98 18.73 7.32
CA GLU A 237 -11.57 20.08 7.33
C GLU A 237 -12.75 20.26 6.35
N SER A 238 -13.63 19.25 6.29
CA SER A 238 -14.76 19.16 5.37
C SER A 238 -14.41 19.10 3.87
N LYS A 239 -13.17 18.75 3.53
CA LYS A 239 -12.66 18.63 2.15
C LYS A 239 -12.00 17.27 1.92
N LEU A 240 -12.79 16.32 1.44
CA LEU A 240 -12.28 14.98 1.13
C LEU A 240 -11.27 14.98 -0.03
N PRO A 241 -10.23 14.12 0.02
CA PRO A 241 -9.37 13.89 -1.12
C PRO A 241 -10.18 13.42 -2.33
N GLN A 242 -9.99 14.08 -3.47
CA GLN A 242 -10.57 13.66 -4.73
C GLN A 242 -9.70 12.59 -5.38
N PHE A 243 -10.33 11.55 -5.91
CA PHE A 243 -9.68 10.60 -6.80
C PHE A 243 -9.39 11.30 -8.13
N LYS A 244 -8.14 11.26 -8.58
CA LYS A 244 -7.69 11.86 -9.82
C LYS A 244 -7.82 10.86 -10.96
N ASN A 245 -8.84 11.04 -11.80
CA ASN A 245 -9.06 10.19 -12.97
C ASN A 245 -7.85 10.20 -13.92
N SER A 246 -7.15 11.33 -14.05
CA SER A 246 -5.94 11.46 -14.88
C SER A 246 -4.77 10.62 -14.39
N ALA A 247 -4.77 10.20 -13.11
CA ALA A 247 -3.75 9.34 -12.55
C ALA A 247 -4.13 7.84 -12.63
N ALA A 248 -5.37 7.49 -13.00
CA ALA A 248 -5.82 6.11 -13.08
C ALA A 248 -5.75 5.62 -14.53
N THR A 249 -4.64 4.99 -14.89
CA THR A 249 -4.28 4.60 -16.27
C THR A 249 -5.29 3.65 -16.91
N HIS A 250 -5.90 2.77 -16.10
CA HIS A 250 -6.84 1.74 -16.53
C HIS A 250 -8.29 2.06 -16.12
N LEU A 251 -8.61 3.32 -15.79
CA LEU A 251 -9.97 3.71 -15.41
C LEU A 251 -10.96 3.50 -16.58
N PRO A 252 -12.05 2.73 -16.37
CA PRO A 252 -13.06 2.50 -17.42
C PRO A 252 -13.69 3.80 -17.94
N GLU A 253 -13.96 3.88 -19.26
CA GLU A 253 -14.58 5.04 -19.91
C GLU A 253 -15.88 5.51 -19.22
N LYS A 254 -16.70 4.54 -18.78
CA LYS A 254 -17.96 4.79 -18.05
C LYS A 254 -17.78 5.60 -16.74
N LEU A 255 -16.55 5.66 -16.21
CA LEU A 255 -16.20 6.35 -14.97
C LEU A 255 -15.43 7.66 -15.19
N LYS A 256 -14.80 7.87 -16.36
CA LYS A 256 -13.90 9.03 -16.61
C LYS A 256 -14.57 10.40 -16.46
N ASN A 257 -15.87 10.50 -16.72
CA ASN A 257 -16.64 11.75 -16.61
C ASN A 257 -17.22 12.01 -15.21
N LYS A 258 -16.98 11.13 -14.24
CA LYS A 258 -17.45 11.29 -12.86
C LYS A 258 -16.33 11.84 -11.99
N THR A 259 -16.68 12.71 -11.05
CA THR A 259 -15.77 13.13 -9.97
C THR A 259 -15.97 12.20 -8.78
N PHE A 260 -14.89 11.66 -8.22
CA PHE A 260 -14.96 10.80 -7.04
C PHE A 260 -14.22 11.39 -5.84
N TYR A 261 -14.74 11.13 -4.66
CA TYR A 261 -14.21 11.52 -3.36
C TYR A 261 -13.91 10.27 -2.55
N MET A 262 -12.72 10.23 -1.98
CA MET A 262 -12.20 9.11 -1.21
C MET A 262 -12.76 9.14 0.21
N LYS A 263 -13.11 7.95 0.71
CA LYS A 263 -13.84 7.74 1.97
C LYS A 263 -13.40 6.48 2.66
N THR A 264 -13.75 6.38 3.94
CA THR A 264 -13.48 5.20 4.78
C THR A 264 -14.76 4.48 5.16
N TYR A 265 -14.68 3.18 5.31
CA TYR A 265 -15.74 2.37 5.89
C TYR A 265 -15.16 1.35 6.85
N CYS A 266 -15.84 1.12 7.98
CA CYS A 266 -15.47 0.16 9.00
C CYS A 266 -16.70 -0.65 9.39
N THR A 267 -16.56 -1.97 9.47
CA THR A 267 -17.69 -2.85 9.78
C THR A 267 -17.99 -2.97 11.27
N LYS A 268 -19.21 -3.33 11.64
CA LYS A 268 -19.63 -3.51 13.03
C LYS A 268 -18.92 -4.66 13.76
N GLY A 269 -18.54 -5.73 13.06
CA GLY A 269 -17.80 -6.87 13.60
C GLY A 269 -16.31 -6.61 13.81
N LYS A 270 -15.86 -5.35 13.69
CA LYS A 270 -14.51 -4.89 14.05
C LYS A 270 -13.39 -5.69 13.36
N TYR A 271 -13.62 -6.09 12.11
CA TYR A 271 -12.57 -6.68 11.27
C TYR A 271 -12.25 -5.84 10.04
N THR A 272 -13.27 -5.51 9.25
CA THR A 272 -13.08 -4.95 7.91
C THR A 272 -12.96 -3.44 7.95
N LYS A 273 -11.92 -2.94 7.27
CA LYS A 273 -11.58 -1.52 7.12
C LYS A 273 -11.29 -1.28 5.65
N LEU A 274 -12.05 -0.39 5.02
CA LEU A 274 -11.97 -0.16 3.58
C LEU A 274 -11.79 1.32 3.31
N ILE A 275 -11.06 1.60 2.23
CA ILE A 275 -11.08 2.88 1.56
C ILE A 275 -11.88 2.69 0.28
N TYR A 276 -12.78 3.60 -0.02
CA TYR A 276 -13.57 3.56 -1.24
C TYR A 276 -13.76 4.96 -1.82
N ALA A 277 -14.18 5.05 -3.07
CA ALA A 277 -14.48 6.33 -3.70
C ALA A 277 -15.88 6.33 -4.32
N ASN A 278 -16.57 7.47 -4.19
CA ASN A 278 -17.89 7.69 -4.78
C ASN A 278 -18.12 9.15 -5.14
N THR A 279 -19.29 9.48 -5.69
CA THR A 279 -19.58 10.79 -6.28
C THR A 279 -19.97 11.88 -5.27
N GLU A 280 -20.12 11.56 -3.99
CA GLU A 280 -20.59 12.52 -2.99
C GLU A 280 -19.40 13.18 -2.28
N SER A 281 -19.37 14.51 -2.20
CA SER A 281 -18.28 15.28 -1.60
C SER A 281 -18.23 15.27 -0.07
N THR A 282 -19.18 14.60 0.59
CA THR A 282 -19.34 14.59 2.06
C THR A 282 -19.33 13.17 2.63
N MET A 283 -19.01 13.00 3.91
CA MET A 283 -19.12 11.72 4.62
C MET A 283 -20.43 11.61 5.42
N LYS A 284 -21.58 11.86 4.80
CA LYS A 284 -22.88 11.68 5.46
C LYS A 284 -23.15 10.19 5.77
N SER A 285 -23.94 9.95 6.81
CA SER A 285 -24.47 8.61 7.10
C SER A 285 -25.32 8.11 5.92
N GLY A 286 -25.21 6.82 5.60
CA GLY A 286 -25.97 6.19 4.52
C GLY A 286 -25.30 6.18 3.15
N ASP A 287 -24.18 6.89 2.96
CA ASP A 287 -23.52 6.97 1.66
C ASP A 287 -22.46 5.88 1.45
N TRP A 288 -22.93 4.64 1.38
CA TRP A 288 -22.13 3.41 1.32
C TRP A 288 -21.94 2.86 -0.10
N ARG A 289 -22.21 3.68 -1.10
CA ARG A 289 -22.11 3.31 -2.51
C ARG A 289 -20.66 3.46 -2.94
N ALA A 290 -20.06 2.42 -3.49
CA ALA A 290 -18.67 2.42 -3.95
C ALA A 290 -18.60 2.25 -5.46
N TYR A 291 -17.78 3.07 -6.11
CA TYR A 291 -17.38 2.87 -7.51
C TYR A 291 -15.98 2.24 -7.59
N LEU A 292 -15.10 2.66 -6.68
CA LEU A 292 -13.73 2.21 -6.59
C LEU A 292 -13.42 1.80 -5.15
N ILE A 293 -12.63 0.75 -4.96
CA ILE A 293 -12.18 0.32 -3.63
C ILE A 293 -10.66 0.16 -3.58
N PHE A 294 -10.14 0.68 -2.48
CA PHE A 294 -8.82 0.56 -1.87
C PHE A 294 -8.44 -0.84 -1.38
N ASP A 295 -7.66 -1.66 -2.10
CA ASP A 295 -7.11 -2.86 -1.46
C ASP A 295 -5.77 -2.56 -0.79
N THR A 296 -5.73 -2.66 0.54
CA THR A 296 -4.50 -2.43 1.30
C THR A 296 -3.46 -3.53 1.15
N ASP A 297 -3.88 -4.74 0.80
CA ASP A 297 -2.98 -5.89 0.74
C ASP A 297 -2.16 -5.87 -0.55
N THR A 298 -2.81 -5.58 -1.66
CA THR A 298 -2.15 -5.44 -2.97
C THR A 298 -1.65 -4.02 -3.22
N GLY A 299 -2.25 -3.01 -2.59
CA GLY A 299 -1.89 -1.60 -2.75
C GLY A 299 -2.48 -0.95 -3.99
N HIS A 300 -3.64 -1.44 -4.47
CA HIS A 300 -4.24 -1.05 -5.74
C HIS A 300 -5.72 -0.61 -5.66
N TRP A 301 -6.02 0.33 -6.56
CA TRP A 301 -7.25 0.65 -7.29
C TRP A 301 -8.10 -0.46 -7.90
N TYR A 302 -9.30 -0.78 -7.42
CA TYR A 302 -10.23 -1.67 -8.16
C TYR A 302 -11.59 -1.06 -8.51
N ASP A 303 -12.06 -1.25 -9.75
CA ASP A 303 -13.44 -0.99 -10.20
C ASP A 303 -14.40 -2.05 -9.64
N VAL A 304 -15.35 -1.61 -8.82
CA VAL A 304 -16.37 -2.48 -8.19
C VAL A 304 -17.76 -2.32 -8.82
N THR A 305 -17.87 -1.56 -9.91
CA THR A 305 -19.14 -1.33 -10.58
C THR A 305 -19.63 -2.58 -11.34
N ASP A 306 -20.94 -2.59 -11.61
CA ASP A 306 -21.55 -3.55 -12.51
C ASP A 306 -21.19 -3.27 -13.99
N SER A 307 -21.70 -4.10 -14.91
CA SER A 307 -21.46 -3.94 -16.34
C SER A 307 -21.99 -2.61 -16.91
N ALA A 308 -22.99 -2.00 -16.27
CA ALA A 308 -23.56 -0.71 -16.66
C ALA A 308 -22.83 0.49 -16.02
N GLY A 309 -21.88 0.25 -15.10
CA GLY A 309 -21.16 1.30 -14.38
C GLY A 309 -21.90 1.86 -13.17
N ASN A 310 -22.91 1.14 -12.67
CA ASN A 310 -23.59 1.50 -11.43
C ASN A 310 -22.73 1.14 -10.22
N SER A 311 -22.83 1.94 -9.17
CA SER A 311 -22.09 1.74 -7.93
C SER A 311 -22.46 0.43 -7.24
N TYR A 312 -21.46 -0.19 -6.62
CA TYR A 312 -21.67 -1.25 -5.65
C TYR A 312 -22.33 -0.68 -4.38
N ASN A 313 -23.54 -1.16 -4.07
CA ASN A 313 -24.31 -0.69 -2.91
C ASN A 313 -24.27 -1.67 -1.72
N GLY A 314 -23.28 -2.58 -1.70
CA GLY A 314 -23.21 -3.68 -0.73
C GLY A 314 -22.19 -3.52 0.38
N MET A 315 -21.62 -2.34 0.63
CA MET A 315 -20.61 -2.15 1.70
C MET A 315 -21.16 -2.56 3.08
N THR A 316 -22.45 -2.32 3.36
CA THR A 316 -23.10 -2.78 4.59
C THR A 316 -23.32 -4.29 4.66
N ASN A 317 -23.18 -5.01 3.55
CA ASN A 317 -23.31 -6.48 3.56
C ASN A 317 -22.12 -7.13 4.27
N PHE A 318 -21.00 -6.43 4.40
CA PHE A 318 -19.87 -6.87 5.20
C PHE A 318 -20.17 -6.82 6.70
N ASP A 319 -21.12 -6.00 7.15
CA ASP A 319 -21.52 -5.98 8.56
C ASP A 319 -22.13 -7.33 8.95
N ASP A 320 -21.70 -7.84 10.10
CA ASP A 320 -22.33 -8.99 10.73
C ASP A 320 -22.49 -8.74 12.24
N THR A 321 -23.61 -9.17 12.80
CA THR A 321 -23.93 -9.01 14.23
C THR A 321 -24.18 -10.36 14.91
N SER A 322 -23.87 -11.47 14.24
CA SER A 322 -23.91 -12.81 14.81
C SER A 322 -22.79 -13.03 15.84
N SER A 323 -22.86 -14.11 16.61
CA SER A 323 -21.81 -14.50 17.55
C SER A 323 -20.45 -14.74 16.88
N ASP A 324 -20.46 -15.12 15.59
CA ASP A 324 -19.28 -15.38 14.77
C ASP A 324 -18.98 -14.23 13.79
N ALA A 325 -19.45 -13.01 14.11
CA ALA A 325 -19.44 -11.86 13.21
C ALA A 325 -18.10 -11.72 12.47
N THR A 326 -16.98 -11.64 13.19
CA THR A 326 -15.63 -11.50 12.62
C THR A 326 -15.30 -12.57 11.57
N ALA A 327 -15.60 -13.85 11.82
CA ALA A 327 -15.32 -14.93 10.87
C ALA A 327 -16.19 -14.80 9.60
N MET A 328 -17.43 -14.35 9.76
CA MET A 328 -18.34 -14.13 8.65
C MET A 328 -17.95 -12.89 7.84
N GLU A 329 -17.50 -11.81 8.49
CA GLU A 329 -16.97 -10.63 7.81
C GLU A 329 -15.74 -10.98 6.96
N ILE A 330 -14.80 -11.76 7.52
CA ILE A 330 -13.63 -12.27 6.78
C ILE A 330 -14.09 -13.02 5.53
N LYS A 331 -15.01 -13.98 5.69
CA LYS A 331 -15.49 -14.79 4.57
C LYS A 331 -16.13 -13.93 3.47
N LYS A 332 -17.01 -12.99 3.85
CA LYS A 332 -17.67 -12.06 2.92
C LYS A 332 -16.66 -11.17 2.19
N LEU A 333 -15.63 -10.68 2.90
CA LEU A 333 -14.57 -9.89 2.30
C LEU A 333 -13.74 -10.72 1.31
N GLU A 334 -13.35 -11.93 1.67
CA GLU A 334 -12.59 -12.83 0.77
C GLU A 334 -13.37 -13.19 -0.50
N GLU A 335 -14.68 -13.44 -0.39
CA GLU A 335 -15.56 -13.68 -1.56
C GLU A 335 -15.67 -12.42 -2.44
N PHE A 336 -15.75 -11.24 -1.82
CA PHE A 336 -15.74 -9.97 -2.52
C PHE A 336 -14.42 -9.74 -3.27
N LYS A 337 -13.27 -9.96 -2.61
CA LYS A 337 -11.94 -9.82 -3.21
C LYS A 337 -11.78 -10.74 -4.42
N LYS A 338 -12.21 -12.00 -4.34
CA LYS A 338 -12.17 -12.94 -5.48
C LYS A 338 -12.97 -12.46 -6.70
N THR A 339 -14.01 -11.66 -6.47
CA THR A 339 -14.89 -11.15 -7.53
C THR A 339 -14.34 -9.86 -8.14
N TYR A 340 -13.80 -8.97 -7.31
CA TYR A 340 -13.50 -7.60 -7.71
C TYR A 340 -12.01 -7.25 -7.72
N PHE A 341 -11.18 -7.88 -6.88
CA PHE A 341 -9.75 -7.59 -6.75
C PHE A 341 -8.95 -8.49 -7.68
N ILE A 342 -9.29 -8.41 -8.96
CA ILE A 342 -8.67 -9.18 -10.05
C ILE A 342 -7.94 -8.21 -11.01
N PRO A 343 -6.89 -8.64 -11.70
CA PRO A 343 -6.08 -7.77 -12.56
C PRO A 343 -6.88 -6.96 -13.57
N GLU A 344 -7.96 -7.53 -14.12
CA GLU A 344 -8.81 -6.90 -15.14
C GLU A 344 -9.64 -5.73 -14.62
N ARG A 345 -9.79 -5.62 -13.29
CA ARG A 345 -10.52 -4.55 -12.62
C ARG A 345 -9.60 -3.52 -11.97
N MET A 346 -8.28 -3.73 -12.03
CA MET A 346 -7.29 -2.78 -11.52
C MET A 346 -7.33 -1.49 -12.35
N VAL A 347 -7.30 -0.31 -11.70
CA VAL A 347 -7.47 0.98 -12.40
C VAL A 347 -6.24 1.89 -12.39
N ASP A 348 -5.23 1.63 -11.54
CA ASP A 348 -4.06 2.50 -11.39
C ASP A 348 -2.83 2.08 -12.21
#